data_AF-A0A2M7VKB3-F1
#
_entry.id   AF-A0A2M7VKB3-F1
#
_cell.length_a   1.000
_cell.length_b   1.000
_cell.length_c   1.000
_cell.angle_alpha   90.00
_cell.angle_beta   90.00
_cell.angle_gamma   90.00
#
_symmetry.space_group_name_H-M   'P 1'
#
loop_
_entity.id
_entity.type
_entity.pdbx_description
1 polymer ?
#
loop_
_entity_poly.entity_id
_entity_poly.type
_entity_poly.pdbx_seq_one_letter_code
_entity_poly.pdbx_strand_id
1 'polypeptide(L)'
;MEEKLPKNLLISYCGICCSLCPAYKSGECPGCPELKECKIVQCAKSKKIRYCFLCKEFPCKLFEEGFDWNLDEVPGLEKFKLGTVKWKPYSGEYIKLFKLNKKKLDKD
;
A
#
# COMPACT_ATOMS: atom_id res chain seq x y z
N MET A 1 -22.00 -9.09 -15.59
CA MET A 1 -20.75 -9.17 -16.37
C MET A 1 -19.65 -9.57 -15.39
N GLU A 2 -19.20 -10.82 -15.43
CA GLU A 2 -18.14 -11.30 -14.54
C GLU A 2 -16.80 -10.80 -15.09
N GLU A 3 -16.23 -9.77 -14.46
CA GLU A 3 -14.85 -9.36 -14.74
C GLU A 3 -13.89 -10.46 -14.27
N LYS A 4 -13.32 -11.20 -15.22
CA LYS A 4 -12.28 -12.19 -14.94
C LYS A 4 -11.04 -11.47 -14.40
N LEU A 5 -10.56 -11.89 -13.23
CA LEU A 5 -9.30 -11.40 -12.66
C LEU A 5 -8.15 -11.68 -13.63
N PRO A 6 -7.20 -10.73 -13.81
CA PRO A 6 -6.04 -10.95 -14.64
C PRO A 6 -5.18 -12.08 -14.06
N LYS A 7 -4.58 -12.90 -14.94
CA LYS A 7 -3.78 -14.08 -14.55
C LYS A 7 -2.55 -13.71 -13.68
N ASN A 8 -2.03 -12.50 -13.83
CA ASN A 8 -0.86 -12.02 -13.10
C ASN A 8 -1.22 -10.72 -12.36
N LEU A 9 -1.61 -10.86 -11.09
CA LEU A 9 -1.96 -9.73 -10.24
C LEU A 9 -0.70 -9.01 -9.73
N LEU A 10 -0.60 -7.72 -10.03
CA LEU A 10 0.37 -6.82 -9.41
C LEU A 10 -0.16 -6.40 -8.04
N ILE A 11 0.46 -6.92 -6.99
CA ILE A 11 0.15 -6.58 -5.59
C ILE A 11 1.32 -5.79 -5.02
N SER A 12 1.01 -4.62 -4.44
CA SER A 12 1.99 -3.78 -3.77
C SER A 12 2.43 -4.33 -2.42
N TYR A 13 3.56 -3.82 -1.91
CA TYR A 13 4.08 -4.18 -0.60
C TYR A 13 3.05 -3.96 0.53
N CYS A 14 2.21 -2.92 0.42
CA CYS A 14 1.15 -2.67 1.38
C CYS A 14 -0.01 -3.69 1.33
N GLY A 15 -0.12 -4.50 0.28
CA GLY A 15 -1.22 -5.46 0.07
C GLY A 15 -2.30 -5.00 -0.92
N ILE A 16 -2.27 -3.73 -1.37
CA ILE A 16 -3.22 -3.21 -2.36
C ILE A 16 -2.90 -3.82 -3.74
N CYS A 17 -3.93 -4.32 -4.43
CA CYS A 17 -3.82 -4.84 -5.78
C CYS A 17 -3.81 -3.69 -6.82
N CYS A 18 -2.63 -3.36 -7.31
CA CYS A 18 -2.46 -2.35 -8.37
C CYS A 18 -3.15 -2.77 -9.66
N SER A 19 -3.23 -4.05 -10.00
CA SER A 19 -3.93 -4.53 -11.21
C SER A 19 -5.42 -4.17 -11.25
N LEU A 20 -6.03 -3.84 -10.10
CA LEU A 20 -7.42 -3.39 -10.02
C LEU A 20 -7.56 -1.87 -9.84
N CYS A 21 -6.45 -1.16 -9.65
CA CYS A 21 -6.45 0.29 -9.47
C CYS A 21 -6.75 1.00 -10.80
N PRO A 22 -7.72 1.95 -10.84
CA PRO A 22 -8.03 2.72 -12.03
C PRO A 22 -6.82 3.44 -12.63
N ALA A 23 -6.00 4.09 -11.79
CA ALA A 23 -4.82 4.84 -12.23
C ALA A 23 -3.73 3.93 -12.85
N TYR A 24 -3.58 2.71 -12.36
CA TYR A 24 -2.67 1.74 -12.96
C TYR A 24 -3.24 1.20 -14.29
N LYS A 25 -4.54 0.88 -14.33
CA LYS A 25 -5.21 0.40 -15.54
C LYS A 25 -5.23 1.45 -16.66
N SER A 26 -5.31 2.74 -16.33
CA SER A 26 -5.24 3.84 -17.30
C SER A 26 -3.82 4.16 -17.79
N GLY A 27 -2.79 3.55 -17.19
CA GLY A 27 -1.38 3.85 -17.48
C GLY A 27 -0.89 5.17 -16.89
N GLU A 28 -1.68 5.80 -16.01
CA GLU A 28 -1.34 7.05 -15.32
C GLU A 28 -0.54 6.83 -14.03
N CYS A 29 -0.34 5.58 -13.63
CA CYS A 29 0.49 5.22 -12.50
C CYS A 29 1.36 4.02 -12.89
N PRO A 30 2.69 4.07 -12.65
CA PRO A 30 3.59 2.95 -12.95
C PRO A 30 3.35 1.73 -12.06
N GLY A 31 2.52 1.88 -11.02
CA GLY A 31 2.23 0.85 -10.04
C GLY A 31 3.05 1.03 -8.76
N CYS A 32 2.38 0.89 -7.62
CA CYS A 32 3.00 1.16 -6.31
C CYS A 32 4.29 0.37 -6.00
N PRO A 33 4.53 -0.87 -6.46
CA PRO A 33 5.82 -1.55 -6.26
C PRO A 33 7.04 -0.80 -6.83
N GLU A 34 6.84 -0.05 -7.91
CA GLU A 34 7.88 0.68 -8.62
C GLU A 34 8.12 2.08 -8.05
N LEU A 35 7.23 2.57 -7.16
CA LEU A 35 7.33 3.88 -6.53
C LEU A 35 8.43 3.90 -5.45
N LYS A 36 9.65 4.30 -5.85
CA LYS A 36 10.84 4.38 -4.98
C LYS A 36 10.72 5.40 -3.86
N GLU A 37 9.90 6.43 -4.03
CA GLU A 37 9.66 7.49 -3.04
C GLU A 37 8.66 7.07 -1.95
N CYS A 38 7.89 5.99 -2.18
CA CYS A 38 6.93 5.52 -1.20
C CYS A 38 7.64 4.97 0.04
N LYS A 39 7.45 5.62 1.19
CA LYS A 39 8.06 5.21 2.48
C LYS A 39 7.74 3.76 2.87
N ILE A 40 6.57 3.23 2.49
CA ILE A 40 6.21 1.83 2.72
C ILE A 40 7.07 0.88 1.89
N VAL A 41 7.28 1.19 0.61
CA VAL A 41 8.12 0.39 -0.30
C VAL A 41 9.56 0.40 0.19
N GLN A 42 10.09 1.56 0.57
CA GLN A 42 11.44 1.71 1.14
C GLN A 42 11.61 0.88 2.41
N CYS A 43 10.65 0.97 3.34
CA CYS A 43 10.66 0.21 4.59
C CYS A 43 10.64 -1.31 4.34
N ALA A 44 9.76 -1.78 3.46
CA ALA A 44 9.66 -3.21 3.14
C ALA A 44 10.92 -3.74 2.43
N LYS A 45 11.50 -2.96 1.50
CA LYS A 45 12.76 -3.30 0.83
C LYS A 45 13.93 -3.37 1.81
N SER A 46 14.04 -2.42 2.74
CA SER A 46 15.07 -2.42 3.80
C SER A 46 14.97 -3.67 4.68
N LYS A 47 13.74 -4.10 5.01
CA LYS A 47 13.47 -5.33 5.77
C LYS A 47 13.53 -6.61 4.92
N LYS A 48 13.83 -6.51 3.62
CA LYS A 48 13.86 -7.64 2.65
C LYS A 48 12.59 -8.49 2.64
N ILE A 49 11.42 -7.86 2.81
CA ILE A 49 10.10 -8.53 2.77
C ILE A 49 9.31 -8.11 1.53
N ARG A 50 8.54 -9.05 0.95
CA ARG A 50 7.69 -8.76 -0.21
C ARG A 50 6.37 -8.08 0.16
N TYR A 51 5.81 -8.39 1.32
CA TYR A 51 4.55 -7.84 1.79
C TYR A 51 4.67 -7.38 3.24
N CYS A 52 4.09 -6.22 3.56
CA CYS A 52 4.08 -5.68 4.91
C CYS A 52 3.37 -6.61 5.91
N PHE A 53 2.44 -7.44 5.45
CA PHE A 53 1.80 -8.47 6.27
C PHE A 53 2.77 -9.52 6.82
N LEU A 54 3.93 -9.72 6.18
CA LEU A 54 4.99 -10.61 6.67
C LEU A 54 5.86 -9.94 7.75
N CYS A 55 5.68 -8.64 8.01
CA CYS A 55 6.45 -7.92 9.01
C CYS A 55 5.95 -8.24 10.43
N LYS A 56 6.88 -8.58 11.32
CA LYS A 56 6.58 -8.81 12.74
C LYS A 56 5.98 -7.58 13.42
N GLU A 57 6.31 -6.38 12.96
CA GLU A 57 5.77 -5.12 13.51
C GLU A 57 4.47 -4.66 12.84
N PHE A 58 3.98 -5.34 11.82
CA PHE A 58 2.75 -4.92 11.14
C PHE A 58 1.50 -5.15 12.02
N PRO A 59 0.53 -4.22 12.04
CA PRO A 59 0.57 -2.88 11.43
C PRO A 59 1.44 -1.92 12.26
N CYS A 60 2.43 -1.30 11.63
CA CYS A 60 3.36 -0.37 12.29
C CYS A 60 2.95 1.09 12.11
N LYS A 61 3.73 2.03 12.67
CA LYS A 61 3.50 3.49 12.59
C LYS A 61 3.16 4.02 11.20
N LEU A 62 3.81 3.51 10.14
CA LEU A 62 3.52 3.91 8.75
C LEU A 62 2.07 3.62 8.33
N PHE A 63 1.43 2.62 8.93
CA PHE A 63 0.04 2.25 8.69
C PHE A 63 -0.92 2.82 9.75
N GLU A 64 -0.45 2.98 11.00
CA GLU A 64 -1.25 3.50 12.10
C GLU A 64 -1.43 5.02 11.99
N GLU A 65 -0.31 5.73 11.92
CA GLU A 65 -0.24 7.19 11.89
C GLU A 65 -0.30 7.72 10.45
N GLY A 66 0.20 6.94 9.48
CA GLY A 66 0.39 7.40 8.11
C GLY A 66 1.63 8.30 7.97
N PHE A 67 1.85 8.83 6.78
CA PHE A 67 2.96 9.75 6.52
C PHE A 67 2.58 10.77 5.46
N ASP A 68 3.14 11.98 5.56
CA ASP A 68 3.00 12.98 4.52
C ASP A 68 3.70 12.53 3.25
N TRP A 69 2.95 12.57 2.16
CA TRP A 69 3.40 12.23 0.83
C TRP A 69 2.81 13.22 -0.17
N ASN A 70 3.69 13.86 -0.93
CA ASN A 70 3.31 14.67 -2.06
C ASN A 70 2.97 13.75 -3.25
N LEU A 71 1.71 13.73 -3.64
CA LEU A 71 1.25 12.92 -4.77
C LEU A 71 1.50 13.60 -6.12
N ASP A 72 1.77 14.90 -6.14
CA ASP A 72 2.07 15.62 -7.36
C ASP A 72 3.48 15.28 -7.88
N GLU A 73 4.37 14.81 -7.01
CA GLU A 73 5.71 14.30 -7.37
C GLU A 73 5.65 12.86 -7.93
N VAL A 74 4.50 12.19 -7.80
CA VAL A 74 4.35 10.83 -8.31
C VAL A 74 4.07 10.86 -9.82
N PRO A 75 4.90 10.19 -10.64
CA PRO A 75 4.71 10.20 -12.09
C PRO A 75 3.31 9.78 -12.50
N GLY A 76 2.63 10.66 -13.25
CA GLY A 76 1.30 10.48 -13.81
C GLY A 76 0.14 10.81 -12.87
N LEU A 77 0.38 11.00 -11.57
CA LEU A 77 -0.62 11.53 -10.64
C LEU A 77 -0.63 13.06 -10.56
N GLU A 78 0.42 13.72 -11.06
CA GLU A 78 0.55 15.19 -11.18
C GLU A 78 -0.67 15.89 -11.79
N LYS A 79 -1.41 15.19 -12.67
CA LYS A 79 -2.61 15.70 -13.34
C LYS A 79 -3.77 15.94 -12.39
N PHE A 80 -3.82 15.19 -11.28
CA PHE A 80 -4.92 15.27 -10.31
C PHE A 80 -4.72 16.40 -9.29
N LYS A 81 -3.52 17.01 -9.22
CA LYS A 81 -3.20 18.15 -8.33
C LYS A 81 -3.67 17.92 -6.89
N LEU A 82 -3.28 16.78 -6.34
CA LEU A 82 -3.71 16.33 -5.01
C LEU A 82 -2.87 16.95 -3.89
N GLY A 83 -1.66 17.43 -4.21
CA GLY A 83 -0.74 18.01 -3.25
C GLY A 83 -0.22 17.03 -2.22
N THR A 84 0.23 17.59 -1.09
CA THR A 84 0.67 16.80 0.07
C THR A 84 -0.53 16.26 0.81
N VAL A 85 -0.65 14.94 0.84
CA VAL A 85 -1.67 14.22 1.60
C VAL A 85 -1.04 13.40 2.71
N LYS A 86 -1.80 13.18 3.77
CA LYS A 86 -1.46 12.18 4.78
C LYS A 86 -1.82 10.80 4.27
N TRP A 87 -0.83 10.10 3.70
CA TRP A 87 -1.04 8.81 3.07
C TRP A 87 -1.26 7.72 4.12
N LYS A 88 -2.39 7.02 4.00
CA LYS A 88 -2.76 5.90 4.87
C LYS A 88 -3.48 4.82 4.04
N PRO A 89 -2.81 3.68 3.74
CA PRO A 89 -3.36 2.65 2.84
C PRO A 89 -4.65 1.99 3.33
N TYR A 90 -4.87 1.95 4.65
CA TYR A 90 -6.00 1.28 5.28
C TYR A 90 -6.69 2.21 6.27
N SER A 91 -8.02 2.09 6.40
CA SER A 91 -8.77 2.82 7.42
C SER A 91 -8.32 2.45 8.83
N GLY A 92 -8.62 3.30 9.82
CA GLY A 92 -8.31 3.00 11.22
C GLY A 92 -8.94 1.70 11.69
N GLU A 93 -10.10 1.35 11.16
CA GLU A 93 -10.88 0.16 11.44
C GLU A 93 -10.17 -1.09 10.95
N TYR A 94 -9.64 -1.08 9.71
CA TYR A 94 -8.78 -2.16 9.23
C TYR A 94 -7.53 -2.33 10.08
N ILE A 95 -6.88 -1.23 10.49
CA ILE A 95 -5.72 -1.29 11.38
C ILE A 95 -6.07 -1.94 12.72
N LYS A 96 -7.22 -1.58 13.32
CA LYS A 96 -7.73 -2.23 14.55
C LYS A 96 -7.95 -3.72 14.34
N LEU A 97 -8.57 -4.12 13.22
CA LEU A 97 -8.80 -5.52 12.88
C LEU A 97 -7.48 -6.30 12.75
N PHE A 98 -6.48 -5.76 12.05
CA PHE A 98 -5.17 -6.39 11.92
C PHE A 98 -4.47 -6.59 13.27
N LYS A 99 -4.55 -5.60 14.17
CA LYS A 99 -4.02 -5.72 15.54
C LYS A 99 -4.71 -6.83 16.34
N LEU A 100 -6.04 -6.92 16.26
CA LEU A 100 -6.80 -7.94 16.97
C LEU A 100 -6.46 -9.36 16.50
N ASN A 101 -6.35 -9.56 15.19
CA ASN A 101 -5.98 -10.87 14.64
C ASN A 101 -4.56 -11.28 15.03
N LYS A 102 -3.61 -10.33 15.06
CA LYS A 102 -2.24 -10.63 15.48
C LYS A 102 -2.15 -11.04 16.95
N LYS A 103 -2.93 -10.41 17.83
CA LYS A 103 -3.04 -10.82 19.25
C LYS A 103 -3.62 -12.22 19.45
N LYS A 104 -4.37 -12.75 18.48
CA LYS A 104 -4.85 -14.14 18.50
C LYS A 104 -3.75 -15.10 18.06
N LEU A 105 -3.00 -14.74 17.01
CA LEU A 105 -1.88 -15.53 16.48
C LEU A 105 -0.69 -15.67 17.44
N ASP A 106 -0.51 -14.74 18.38
CA ASP A 106 0.56 -14.76 19.39
C ASP A 106 0.17 -15.50 20.68
N LYS A 107 -1.12 -15.90 20.80
CA LYS A 107 -1.67 -16.60 21.96
C LYS A 107 -1.85 -18.11 21.71
N ASP A 108 -1.46 -18.58 20.55
CA ASP A 108 -1.39 -19.99 20.14
C ASP A 108 0.09 -20.38 20.04
#